data_AF-A0A2V9W6M3-F1
#
_entry.id   AF-A0A2V9W6M3-F1
#
_cell.length_a   1.000
_cell.length_b   1.000
_cell.length_c   1.000
_cell.angle_alpha   90.00
_cell.angle_beta   90.00
_cell.angle_gamma   90.00
#
_symmetry.space_group_name_H-M   'P 1'
#
loop_
_entity.id
_entity.type
_entity.pdbx_description
1 polymer ?
#
loop_
_entity_poly.entity_id
_entity_poly.type
_entity_poly.pdbx_seq_one_letter_code
_entity_poly.pdbx_strand_id
1 'polypeptide(L)'
;MRNGYDRVEETQLTVLYLGIFGFSLTLSFILTRYVRGLATARGWVQAPISERHLHEAPLPRLGGVAIFGAFVISLGVAVVVASFRPELAFGSSLRVLTTILVPACLVFLLGLYDDIRSVGPYVKFTVQTIAAAMLWLGGLRIVHLPVLFGFREFPWYVGLAITVLWVLGITNAFNLIDGLDGLAAGSALFSTLVVFVVALLSHASLVALTTIALSGAVLGFLRFNFNPATIFLGDSGSLFIGFLLSALALEGAQKAPTVIAVAIPVVSFGLPILETSISVLRRLISGRPVFTADREHIHHKLLQLGLSHRQVVIVLYAVSALFALLSLFLLWPTGSSLGLVLAVVGTGVWLGVQHLGYPEFGEIRRVAQRTLDQRQIVINNLAIRRATAELRVARDYQQICRILVAAFSANDFDAIEINVKPSLSEYQSLGELEGIPFSDGEVHFRWNRPGTLLLPGASRTWGLTLDLLTSADLRRGAMHVQRRYHDRPLQLDVNLLISEFPTALADALDRVFVSAMAMAPKTSDGQGLVEAQAG
;
A
#
# COMPACT_ATOMS: atom_id res chain seq x y z
N MET A 1 52.14 -0.23 -25.63
CA MET A 1 51.61 -1.41 -26.37
C MET A 1 50.41 -2.05 -25.65
N ARG A 2 50.41 -2.21 -24.32
CA ARG A 2 49.24 -2.70 -23.53
C ARG A 2 47.95 -1.89 -23.75
N ASN A 3 48.01 -0.55 -23.63
CA ASN A 3 46.87 0.36 -23.89
C ASN A 3 46.29 0.31 -25.32
N GLY A 4 47.02 -0.22 -26.30
CA GLY A 4 46.55 -0.33 -27.68
C GLY A 4 45.76 -1.62 -27.91
N TYR A 5 46.16 -2.72 -27.26
CA TYR A 5 45.49 -4.02 -27.35
C TYR A 5 44.16 -4.00 -26.61
N ASP A 6 44.15 -3.48 -25.38
CA ASP A 6 42.94 -3.39 -24.53
C ASP A 6 41.85 -2.53 -25.20
N ARG A 7 42.23 -1.44 -25.87
CA ARG A 7 41.29 -0.58 -26.64
C ARG A 7 40.67 -1.28 -27.84
N VAL A 8 41.43 -2.12 -28.54
CA VAL A 8 40.94 -2.83 -29.73
C VAL A 8 39.92 -3.89 -29.29
N GLU A 9 40.20 -4.60 -28.20
CA GLU A 9 39.30 -5.60 -27.62
C GLU A 9 37.98 -4.98 -27.11
N GLU A 10 38.06 -3.85 -26.39
CA GLU A 10 36.87 -3.08 -25.97
C GLU A 10 36.02 -2.59 -27.15
N THR A 11 36.67 -2.11 -28.22
CA THR A 11 35.98 -1.64 -29.43
C THR A 11 35.25 -2.80 -30.11
N GLN A 12 35.90 -3.96 -30.23
CA GLN A 12 35.32 -5.15 -30.84
C GLN A 12 34.11 -5.70 -30.05
N LEU A 13 34.20 -5.74 -28.73
CA LEU A 13 33.08 -6.14 -27.86
C LEU A 13 31.91 -5.16 -27.94
N THR A 14 32.19 -3.86 -28.02
CA THR A 14 31.15 -2.83 -28.20
C THR A 14 30.41 -3.02 -29.52
N VAL A 15 31.15 -3.27 -30.61
CA VAL A 15 30.56 -3.56 -31.93
C VAL A 15 29.72 -4.84 -31.88
N LEU A 16 30.18 -5.87 -31.18
CA LEU A 16 29.40 -7.10 -31.00
C LEU A 16 28.07 -6.82 -30.27
N TYR A 17 28.09 -6.12 -29.13
CA TYR A 17 26.88 -5.83 -28.37
C TYR A 17 25.88 -4.99 -29.17
N LEU A 18 26.34 -3.95 -29.87
CA LEU A 18 25.50 -3.13 -30.74
C LEU A 18 24.97 -3.92 -31.95
N GLY A 19 25.80 -4.80 -32.53
CA GLY A 19 25.42 -5.68 -33.62
C GLY A 19 24.32 -6.66 -33.22
N ILE A 20 24.48 -7.31 -32.06
CA ILE A 20 23.47 -8.24 -31.50
C ILE A 20 22.19 -7.50 -31.10
N PHE A 21 22.30 -6.31 -30.52
CA PHE A 21 21.15 -5.46 -30.23
C PHE A 21 20.34 -5.17 -31.49
N GLY A 22 21.01 -4.63 -32.53
CA GLY A 22 20.38 -4.26 -33.79
C GLY A 22 19.79 -5.46 -34.51
N PHE A 23 20.52 -6.58 -34.55
CA PHE A 23 20.03 -7.83 -35.13
C PHE A 23 18.77 -8.34 -34.42
N SER A 24 18.79 -8.41 -33.09
CA SER A 24 17.66 -8.86 -32.29
C SER A 24 16.43 -7.95 -32.44
N LEU A 25 16.66 -6.64 -32.50
CA LEU A 25 15.62 -5.64 -32.75
C LEU A 25 14.96 -5.84 -34.12
N THR A 26 15.77 -5.89 -35.17
CA THR A 26 15.26 -6.08 -36.54
C THR A 26 14.54 -7.41 -36.68
N LEU A 27 15.11 -8.49 -36.12
CA LEU A 27 14.52 -9.81 -36.17
C LEU A 27 13.20 -9.86 -35.41
N SER A 28 13.11 -9.29 -34.21
CA SER A 28 11.86 -9.21 -33.45
C SER A 28 10.81 -8.37 -34.16
N PHE A 29 11.18 -7.25 -34.77
CA PHE A 29 10.28 -6.43 -35.57
C PHE A 29 9.66 -7.24 -36.73
N ILE A 30 10.50 -7.98 -37.47
CA ILE A 30 10.08 -8.83 -38.57
C ILE A 30 9.20 -9.99 -38.07
N LEU A 31 9.67 -10.74 -37.07
CA LEU A 31 8.93 -11.88 -36.50
C LEU A 31 7.58 -11.45 -35.93
N THR A 32 7.51 -10.30 -35.24
CA THR A 32 6.25 -9.79 -34.70
C THR A 32 5.23 -9.54 -35.80
N ARG A 33 5.66 -8.98 -36.94
CA ARG A 33 4.79 -8.76 -38.10
C ARG A 33 4.23 -10.07 -38.68
N TYR A 34 5.04 -11.13 -38.73
CA TYR A 34 4.63 -12.46 -39.20
C TYR A 34 3.73 -13.18 -38.20
N VAL A 35 4.14 -13.24 -36.93
CA VAL A 35 3.38 -13.89 -35.85
C VAL A 35 2.01 -13.26 -35.71
N ARG A 36 1.92 -11.92 -35.76
CA ARG A 36 0.63 -11.21 -35.78
C ARG A 36 -0.25 -11.67 -36.93
N GLY A 37 0.29 -11.72 -38.15
CA GLY A 37 -0.47 -12.15 -39.33
C GLY A 37 -0.97 -13.59 -39.23
N LEU A 38 -0.10 -14.51 -38.76
CA LEU A 38 -0.44 -15.91 -38.58
C LEU A 38 -1.51 -16.11 -37.50
N ALA A 39 -1.37 -15.42 -36.37
CA ALA A 39 -2.31 -15.52 -35.26
C ALA A 39 -3.70 -14.98 -35.63
N THR A 40 -3.75 -13.85 -36.34
CA THR A 40 -5.01 -13.32 -36.90
C THR A 40 -5.62 -14.30 -37.91
N ALA A 41 -4.82 -14.88 -38.82
CA ALA A 41 -5.32 -15.83 -39.82
C ALA A 41 -5.87 -17.13 -39.21
N ARG A 42 -5.31 -17.58 -38.07
CA ARG A 42 -5.75 -18.77 -37.34
C ARG A 42 -6.84 -18.50 -36.29
N GLY A 43 -7.24 -17.24 -36.10
CA GLY A 43 -8.23 -16.87 -35.08
C GLY A 43 -7.72 -17.00 -33.64
N TRP A 44 -6.40 -17.02 -33.41
CA TRP A 44 -5.79 -17.00 -32.08
C TRP A 44 -5.80 -15.57 -31.51
N VAL A 45 -7.00 -15.05 -31.33
CA VAL A 45 -7.25 -13.68 -30.91
C VAL A 45 -8.09 -13.67 -29.63
N GLN A 46 -7.79 -12.72 -28.76
CA GLN A 46 -8.64 -12.46 -27.61
C GLN A 46 -9.83 -11.61 -28.03
N ALA A 47 -11.05 -12.08 -27.70
CA ALA A 47 -12.26 -11.30 -27.85
C ALA A 47 -12.23 -10.03 -26.95
N PRO A 48 -12.74 -8.89 -27.42
CA PRO A 48 -12.81 -7.67 -26.62
C PRO A 48 -13.64 -7.92 -25.34
N ILE A 49 -13.08 -7.59 -24.18
CA ILE A 49 -13.75 -7.76 -22.88
C ILE A 49 -14.84 -6.67 -22.76
N SER A 50 -16.11 -7.10 -22.73
CA SER A 50 -17.31 -6.26 -22.91
C SER A 50 -17.59 -5.14 -21.90
N GLU A 51 -16.73 -4.86 -20.92
CA GLU A 51 -17.07 -3.90 -19.84
C GLU A 51 -16.25 -2.62 -19.80
N ARG A 52 -15.13 -2.52 -20.53
CA ARG A 52 -14.37 -1.25 -20.66
C ARG A 52 -13.70 -1.18 -22.03
N HIS A 53 -13.90 -0.07 -22.72
CA HIS A 53 -13.28 0.33 -23.99
C HIS A 53 -11.73 0.36 -23.92
N LEU A 54 -11.09 -0.81 -23.83
CA LEU A 54 -9.63 -0.95 -23.94
C LEU A 54 -9.24 -1.30 -25.38
N HIS A 55 -9.96 -2.22 -26.01
CA HIS A 55 -9.79 -2.58 -27.42
C HIS A 55 -11.15 -2.87 -28.05
N GLU A 56 -11.45 -2.24 -29.20
CA GLU A 56 -12.69 -2.47 -29.95
C GLU A 56 -12.59 -3.68 -30.90
N ALA A 57 -11.37 -4.13 -31.20
CA ALA A 57 -11.09 -5.26 -32.09
C ALA A 57 -10.35 -6.38 -31.37
N PRO A 58 -10.61 -7.66 -31.72
CA PRO A 58 -9.92 -8.79 -31.11
C PRO A 58 -8.43 -8.80 -31.51
N LEU A 59 -7.54 -8.89 -30.51
CA LEU A 59 -6.08 -8.81 -30.71
C LEU A 59 -5.38 -10.14 -30.44
N PRO A 60 -4.36 -10.52 -31.23
CA PRO A 60 -3.53 -11.70 -30.96
C PRO A 60 -2.74 -11.59 -29.65
N ARG A 61 -2.53 -12.71 -28.96
CA ARG A 61 -1.78 -12.83 -27.68
C ARG A 61 -0.48 -13.64 -27.80
N LEU A 62 0.23 -13.51 -28.91
CA LEU A 62 1.42 -14.33 -29.19
C LEU A 62 2.69 -13.50 -29.37
N GLY A 63 2.73 -12.30 -28.79
CA GLY A 63 3.90 -11.41 -28.86
C GLY A 63 5.18 -12.05 -28.30
N GLY A 64 5.05 -12.82 -27.23
CA GLY A 64 6.15 -13.57 -26.63
C GLY A 64 6.88 -14.51 -27.60
N VAL A 65 6.19 -15.09 -28.58
CA VAL A 65 6.81 -15.97 -29.58
C VAL A 65 7.84 -15.21 -30.43
N ALA A 66 7.51 -13.98 -30.83
CA ALA A 66 8.42 -13.14 -31.62
C ALA A 66 9.65 -12.73 -30.79
N ILE A 67 9.46 -12.35 -29.52
CA ILE A 67 10.53 -11.98 -28.62
C ILE A 67 11.45 -13.18 -28.34
N PHE A 68 10.88 -14.33 -27.97
CA PHE A 68 11.63 -15.55 -27.69
C PHE A 68 12.44 -16.02 -28.91
N GLY A 69 11.79 -16.06 -30.09
CA GLY A 69 12.45 -16.42 -31.34
C GLY A 69 13.60 -15.49 -31.69
N ALA A 70 13.38 -14.17 -31.61
CA ALA A 70 14.42 -13.18 -31.87
C ALA A 70 15.59 -13.31 -30.88
N PHE A 71 15.30 -13.48 -29.60
CA PHE A 71 16.30 -13.65 -28.55
C PHE A 71 17.17 -14.90 -28.75
N VAL A 72 16.55 -16.08 -28.93
CA VAL A 72 17.28 -17.34 -29.08
C VAL A 72 18.11 -17.36 -30.36
N ILE A 73 17.56 -16.87 -31.47
CA ILE A 73 18.30 -16.80 -32.75
C ILE A 73 19.48 -15.83 -32.63
N SER A 74 19.29 -14.65 -32.01
CA SER A 74 20.38 -13.68 -31.80
C SER A 74 21.51 -14.24 -30.95
N LEU A 75 21.15 -15.00 -29.90
CA LEU A 75 22.14 -15.67 -29.06
C LEU A 75 22.86 -16.79 -29.81
N GLY A 76 22.16 -17.56 -30.64
CA GLY A 76 22.77 -18.55 -31.54
C GLY A 76 23.76 -17.91 -32.51
N VAL A 77 23.40 -16.77 -33.10
CA VAL A 77 24.31 -15.99 -33.96
C VAL A 77 25.53 -15.53 -33.18
N ALA A 78 25.37 -15.03 -31.94
CA ALA A 78 26.50 -14.64 -31.12
C ALA A 78 27.46 -15.81 -30.83
N VAL A 79 26.92 -17.00 -30.52
CA VAL A 79 27.72 -18.23 -30.29
C VAL A 79 28.47 -18.65 -31.56
N VAL A 80 27.82 -18.59 -32.72
CA VAL A 80 28.46 -18.88 -34.01
C VAL A 80 29.59 -17.88 -34.28
N VAL A 81 29.34 -16.58 -34.11
CA VAL A 81 30.35 -15.53 -34.29
C VAL A 81 31.54 -15.76 -33.37
N ALA A 82 31.32 -16.04 -32.08
CA ALA A 82 32.39 -16.34 -31.12
C ALA A 82 33.17 -17.62 -31.46
N SER A 83 32.55 -18.58 -32.15
CA SER A 83 33.23 -19.81 -32.60
C SER A 83 34.23 -19.52 -33.73
N PHE A 84 33.95 -18.52 -34.59
CA PHE A 84 34.87 -18.06 -35.63
C PHE A 84 35.85 -16.98 -35.15
N ARG A 85 35.52 -16.31 -34.05
CA ARG A 85 36.28 -15.21 -33.45
C ARG A 85 36.45 -15.46 -31.95
N PRO A 86 37.35 -16.37 -31.53
CA PRO A 86 37.54 -16.71 -30.13
C PRO A 86 37.91 -15.52 -29.23
N GLU A 87 38.49 -14.46 -29.80
CA GLU A 87 38.73 -13.17 -29.14
C GLU A 87 37.43 -12.47 -28.68
N LEU A 88 36.29 -12.81 -29.29
CA LEU A 88 34.95 -12.37 -28.90
C LEU A 88 34.24 -13.37 -28.00
N ALA A 89 34.93 -14.42 -27.53
CA ALA A 89 34.34 -15.42 -26.66
C ALA A 89 33.93 -14.79 -25.32
N PHE A 90 32.63 -14.75 -25.11
CA PHE A 90 32.02 -14.26 -23.88
C PHE A 90 32.08 -15.34 -22.79
N GLY A 91 33.26 -15.50 -22.16
CA GLY A 91 33.47 -16.27 -20.91
C GLY A 91 32.68 -17.57 -20.81
N SER A 92 32.63 -18.32 -21.92
CA SER A 92 31.55 -19.22 -22.31
C SER A 92 31.47 -20.48 -21.46
N SER A 93 30.92 -20.37 -20.25
CA SER A 93 30.34 -21.53 -19.61
C SER A 93 29.02 -21.83 -20.34
N LEU A 94 29.10 -22.58 -21.45
CA LEU A 94 27.93 -23.15 -22.14
C LEU A 94 26.96 -23.77 -21.13
N ARG A 95 27.50 -24.33 -20.04
CA ARG A 95 26.78 -24.78 -18.86
C ARG A 95 25.88 -23.70 -18.26
N VAL A 96 26.39 -22.51 -17.91
CA VAL A 96 25.57 -21.41 -17.36
C VAL A 96 24.50 -20.97 -18.34
N LEU A 97 24.84 -20.87 -19.64
CA LEU A 97 23.86 -20.54 -20.66
C LEU A 97 22.73 -21.57 -20.73
N THR A 98 23.07 -22.86 -20.73
CA THR A 98 22.06 -23.94 -20.70
C THR A 98 21.27 -23.97 -19.39
N THR A 99 21.91 -23.66 -18.25
CA THR A 99 21.26 -23.54 -16.94
C THR A 99 20.14 -22.50 -16.98
N ILE A 100 20.31 -21.40 -17.72
CA ILE A 100 19.31 -20.34 -17.84
C ILE A 100 18.29 -20.67 -18.95
N LEU A 101 18.75 -21.05 -20.14
CA LEU A 101 17.89 -21.20 -21.32
C LEU A 101 16.91 -22.37 -21.22
N VAL A 102 17.32 -23.50 -20.63
CA VAL A 102 16.45 -24.68 -20.51
C VAL A 102 15.20 -24.38 -19.67
N PRO A 103 15.31 -23.87 -18.42
CA PRO A 103 14.14 -23.50 -17.64
C PRO A 103 13.42 -22.26 -18.20
N ALA A 104 14.12 -21.32 -18.86
CA ALA A 104 13.45 -20.21 -19.55
C ALA A 104 12.57 -20.69 -20.70
N CYS A 105 13.02 -21.70 -21.46
CA CYS A 105 12.23 -22.36 -22.50
C CYS A 105 11.01 -23.06 -21.89
N LEU A 106 11.16 -23.75 -20.76
CA LEU A 106 10.05 -24.37 -20.04
C LEU A 106 8.97 -23.34 -19.64
N VAL A 107 9.38 -22.21 -19.08
CA VAL A 107 8.45 -21.12 -18.68
C VAL A 107 7.80 -20.46 -19.90
N PHE A 108 8.56 -20.26 -20.97
CA PHE A 108 8.03 -19.76 -22.24
C PHE A 108 6.96 -20.71 -22.82
N LEU A 109 7.23 -22.03 -22.85
CA LEU A 109 6.31 -23.03 -23.36
C LEU A 109 5.03 -23.12 -22.50
N LEU A 110 5.14 -22.99 -21.18
CA LEU A 110 3.98 -22.85 -20.30
C LEU A 110 3.14 -21.64 -20.70
N GLY A 111 3.76 -20.46 -20.83
CA GLY A 111 3.06 -19.24 -21.18
C GLY A 111 2.43 -19.31 -22.59
N LEU A 112 3.14 -19.91 -23.55
CA LEU A 112 2.62 -20.16 -24.89
C LEU A 112 1.42 -21.11 -24.87
N TYR A 113 1.50 -22.14 -24.05
CA TYR A 113 0.37 -23.04 -23.85
C TYR A 113 -0.80 -22.31 -23.21
N ASP A 114 -0.58 -21.43 -22.23
CA ASP A 114 -1.61 -20.61 -21.59
C ASP A 114 -2.29 -19.62 -22.55
N ASP A 115 -1.51 -18.96 -23.40
CA ASP A 115 -2.01 -18.02 -24.41
C ASP A 115 -2.96 -18.70 -25.41
N ILE A 116 -2.78 -20.00 -25.67
CA ILE A 116 -3.60 -20.80 -26.59
C ILE A 116 -4.73 -21.52 -25.83
N ARG A 117 -4.43 -22.05 -24.64
CA ARG A 117 -5.31 -22.83 -23.77
C ARG A 117 -5.10 -22.38 -22.34
N SER A 118 -6.06 -21.61 -21.82
CA SER A 118 -6.00 -21.07 -20.46
C SER A 118 -5.67 -22.14 -19.42
N VAL A 119 -4.66 -21.86 -18.62
CA VAL A 119 -4.10 -22.72 -17.57
C VAL A 119 -4.39 -22.11 -16.20
N GLY A 120 -4.77 -22.97 -15.26
CA GLY A 120 -5.02 -22.55 -13.87
C GLY A 120 -3.74 -22.06 -13.16
N PRO A 121 -3.87 -21.16 -12.17
CA PRO A 121 -2.72 -20.55 -11.49
C PRO A 121 -1.80 -21.57 -10.82
N TYR A 122 -2.35 -22.65 -10.24
CA TYR A 122 -1.55 -23.67 -9.55
C TYR A 122 -0.55 -24.39 -10.47
N VAL A 123 -0.94 -24.67 -11.72
CA VAL A 123 -0.05 -25.28 -12.71
C VAL A 123 1.06 -24.30 -13.09
N LYS A 124 0.72 -23.02 -13.28
CA LYS A 124 1.71 -21.96 -13.56
C LYS A 124 2.76 -21.88 -12.46
N PHE A 125 2.32 -21.78 -11.20
CA PHE A 125 3.22 -21.75 -10.04
C PHE A 125 4.08 -23.01 -9.91
N THR A 126 3.50 -24.19 -10.19
CA THR A 126 4.24 -25.47 -10.10
C THR A 126 5.38 -25.50 -11.12
N VAL A 127 5.11 -25.19 -12.39
CA VAL A 127 6.14 -25.19 -13.44
C VAL A 127 7.19 -24.10 -13.20
N GLN A 128 6.78 -22.90 -12.77
CA GLN A 128 7.74 -21.85 -12.38
C GLN A 128 8.62 -22.30 -11.21
N THR A 129 8.08 -23.03 -10.23
CA THR A 129 8.85 -23.57 -9.09
C THR A 129 9.86 -24.60 -9.55
N ILE A 130 9.47 -25.50 -10.46
CA ILE A 130 10.38 -26.46 -11.09
C ILE A 130 11.50 -25.73 -11.84
N ALA A 131 11.16 -24.71 -12.64
CA ALA A 131 12.13 -23.90 -13.37
C ALA A 131 13.11 -23.17 -12.42
N ALA A 132 12.63 -22.63 -11.31
CA ALA A 132 13.46 -22.02 -10.27
C ALA A 132 14.38 -23.03 -9.57
N ALA A 133 13.89 -24.24 -9.28
CA ALA A 133 14.70 -25.31 -8.73
C ALA A 133 15.81 -25.77 -9.70
N MET A 134 15.53 -25.78 -11.01
CA MET A 134 16.55 -26.06 -12.03
C MET A 134 17.67 -25.00 -12.03
N LEU A 135 17.34 -23.71 -11.89
CA LEU A 135 18.35 -22.65 -11.73
C LEU A 135 19.21 -22.89 -10.48
N TRP A 136 18.57 -23.21 -9.35
CA TRP A 136 19.26 -23.48 -8.09
C TRP A 136 20.23 -24.66 -8.20
N LEU A 137 19.79 -25.77 -8.79
CA LEU A 137 20.62 -26.97 -9.05
C LEU A 137 21.75 -26.67 -10.03
N GLY A 138 21.52 -25.77 -10.98
CA GLY A 138 22.53 -25.29 -11.93
C GLY A 138 23.55 -24.31 -11.33
N GLY A 139 23.41 -23.94 -10.04
CA GLY A 139 24.33 -23.09 -9.30
C GLY A 139 23.90 -21.62 -9.17
N LEU A 140 22.77 -21.23 -9.77
CA LEU A 140 22.20 -19.89 -9.65
C LEU A 140 21.29 -19.82 -8.43
N ARG A 141 21.91 -19.55 -7.27
CA ARG A 141 21.27 -19.66 -5.95
C ARG A 141 21.58 -18.48 -5.04
N ILE A 142 20.60 -18.09 -4.26
CA ILE A 142 20.76 -17.15 -3.14
C ILE A 142 21.12 -17.96 -1.90
N VAL A 143 22.38 -17.88 -1.46
CA VAL A 143 22.88 -18.63 -0.28
C VAL A 143 23.20 -17.74 0.91
N HIS A 144 23.28 -16.43 0.74
CA HIS A 144 23.45 -15.46 1.82
C HIS A 144 22.84 -14.12 1.40
N LEU A 145 22.46 -13.29 2.37
CA LEU A 145 21.92 -11.94 2.16
C LEU A 145 22.61 -10.97 3.13
N PRO A 146 23.80 -10.43 2.77
CA PRO A 146 24.64 -9.67 3.69
C PRO A 146 23.98 -8.41 4.22
N VAL A 147 23.11 -7.80 3.43
CA VAL A 147 22.37 -6.59 3.79
C VAL A 147 21.46 -6.83 5.00
N LEU A 148 20.87 -8.02 5.13
CA LEU A 148 19.85 -8.31 6.15
C LEU A 148 20.37 -9.23 7.26
N PHE A 149 21.21 -10.21 6.92
CA PHE A 149 21.60 -11.30 7.82
C PHE A 149 23.13 -11.45 7.96
N GLY A 150 23.90 -10.50 7.43
CA GLY A 150 25.35 -10.59 7.36
C GLY A 150 25.84 -11.71 6.43
N PHE A 151 27.14 -11.97 6.43
CA PHE A 151 27.79 -12.94 5.52
C PHE A 151 27.57 -14.41 5.92
N ARG A 152 26.51 -14.73 6.68
CA ARG A 152 26.21 -16.11 7.06
C ARG A 152 25.51 -16.83 5.91
N GLU A 153 26.02 -17.99 5.56
CA GLU A 153 25.34 -18.87 4.60
C GLU A 153 24.09 -19.48 5.24
N PHE A 154 23.01 -19.48 4.47
CA PHE A 154 21.77 -20.14 4.82
C PHE A 154 21.87 -21.65 4.62
N PRO A 155 21.13 -22.44 5.41
CA PRO A 155 20.88 -23.84 5.09
C PRO A 155 20.30 -23.97 3.68
N TRP A 156 20.63 -25.06 2.98
CA TRP A 156 20.27 -25.24 1.57
C TRP A 156 18.77 -25.09 1.28
N TYR A 157 17.91 -25.53 2.22
CA TYR A 157 16.44 -25.44 2.08
C TYR A 157 15.94 -23.99 2.19
N VAL A 158 16.58 -23.15 3.02
CA VAL A 158 16.27 -21.72 3.11
C VAL A 158 16.75 -21.01 1.85
N GLY A 159 17.97 -21.28 1.40
CA GLY A 159 18.50 -20.71 0.16
C GLY A 159 17.66 -21.09 -1.07
N LEU A 160 17.20 -22.34 -1.14
CA LEU A 160 16.26 -22.80 -2.17
C LEU A 160 14.93 -22.04 -2.09
N ALA A 161 14.33 -21.94 -0.90
CA ALA A 161 13.06 -21.22 -0.73
C ALA A 161 13.18 -19.75 -1.14
N ILE A 162 14.25 -19.05 -0.74
CA ILE A 162 14.50 -17.66 -1.13
C ILE A 162 14.71 -17.53 -2.64
N THR A 163 15.47 -18.45 -3.26
CA THR A 163 15.69 -18.44 -4.72
C THR A 163 14.39 -18.67 -5.48
N VAL A 164 13.56 -19.63 -5.04
CA VAL A 164 12.23 -19.87 -5.61
C VAL A 164 11.35 -18.63 -5.45
N LEU A 165 11.28 -18.03 -4.26
CA LEU A 165 10.49 -16.82 -4.02
C LEU A 165 10.95 -15.65 -4.89
N TRP A 166 12.26 -15.48 -5.09
CA TRP A 166 12.82 -14.48 -6.00
C TRP A 166 12.36 -14.70 -7.44
N VAL A 167 12.54 -15.93 -7.95
CA VAL A 167 12.19 -16.27 -9.34
C VAL A 167 10.70 -16.14 -9.58
N LEU A 168 9.86 -16.72 -8.73
CA LEU A 168 8.41 -16.60 -8.83
C LEU A 168 7.96 -15.16 -8.67
N GLY A 169 8.51 -14.43 -7.70
CA GLY A 169 8.15 -13.04 -7.42
C GLY A 169 8.38 -12.14 -8.63
N ILE A 170 9.58 -12.16 -9.20
CA ILE A 170 9.91 -11.34 -10.37
C ILE A 170 9.16 -11.81 -11.63
N THR A 171 9.04 -13.13 -11.85
CA THR A 171 8.31 -13.67 -13.00
C THR A 171 6.85 -13.22 -13.02
N ASN A 172 6.15 -13.37 -11.88
CA ASN A 172 4.76 -12.97 -11.77
C ASN A 172 4.59 -11.45 -11.70
N ALA A 173 5.58 -10.71 -11.21
CA ALA A 173 5.54 -9.25 -11.20
C ALA A 173 5.49 -8.67 -12.62
N PHE A 174 6.28 -9.21 -13.55
CA PHE A 174 6.20 -8.80 -14.97
C PHE A 174 4.90 -9.23 -15.65
N ASN A 175 4.38 -10.42 -15.31
CA ASN A 175 3.07 -10.86 -15.80
C ASN A 175 1.91 -9.98 -15.30
N LEU A 176 1.97 -9.51 -14.05
CA LEU A 176 0.91 -8.68 -13.46
C LEU A 176 0.82 -7.28 -14.08
N ILE A 177 1.95 -6.70 -14.51
CA ILE A 177 1.96 -5.40 -15.17
C ILE A 177 1.62 -5.47 -16.67
N ASP A 178 1.45 -6.67 -17.25
CA ASP A 178 1.02 -6.87 -18.65
C ASP A 178 -0.50 -6.67 -18.84
N GLY A 179 -1.06 -5.68 -18.15
CA GLY A 179 -2.48 -5.30 -18.23
C GLY A 179 -2.74 -4.11 -19.16
N LEU A 180 -1.69 -3.42 -19.63
CA LEU A 180 -1.77 -2.28 -20.53
C LEU A 180 -0.78 -2.39 -21.69
N ASP A 181 -1.22 -1.93 -22.86
CA ASP A 181 -0.42 -1.80 -24.09
C ASP A 181 0.95 -1.17 -23.86
N GLY A 182 2.01 -1.93 -24.12
CA GLY A 182 3.39 -1.46 -24.02
C GLY A 182 3.94 -1.47 -22.60
N LEU A 183 3.12 -1.52 -21.54
CA LEU A 183 3.58 -1.29 -20.18
C LEU A 183 4.65 -2.31 -19.73
N ALA A 184 4.35 -3.61 -19.83
CA ALA A 184 5.28 -4.66 -19.41
C ALA A 184 6.56 -4.67 -20.26
N ALA A 185 6.42 -4.57 -21.59
CA ALA A 185 7.56 -4.55 -22.50
C ALA A 185 8.44 -3.30 -22.30
N GLY A 186 7.86 -2.12 -22.11
CA GLY A 186 8.63 -0.90 -21.82
C GLY A 186 9.31 -0.93 -20.47
N SER A 187 8.65 -1.41 -19.42
CA SER A 187 9.27 -1.60 -18.10
C SER A 187 10.43 -2.60 -18.18
N ALA A 188 10.24 -3.72 -18.88
CA ALA A 188 11.29 -4.71 -19.12
C ALA A 188 12.49 -4.12 -19.86
N LEU A 189 12.27 -3.26 -20.87
CA LEU A 189 13.36 -2.58 -21.59
C LEU A 189 14.24 -1.74 -20.66
N PHE A 190 13.64 -0.96 -19.74
CA PHE A 190 14.41 -0.21 -18.75
C PHE A 190 15.21 -1.13 -17.84
N SER A 191 14.58 -2.20 -17.34
CA SER A 191 15.24 -3.18 -16.49
C SER A 191 16.39 -3.91 -17.19
N THR A 192 16.21 -4.36 -18.44
CA THR A 192 17.26 -5.05 -19.20
C THR A 192 18.45 -4.14 -19.50
N LEU A 193 18.21 -2.85 -19.77
CA LEU A 193 19.28 -1.88 -19.98
C LEU A 193 20.10 -1.64 -18.70
N VAL A 194 19.47 -1.59 -17.53
CA VAL A 194 20.20 -1.50 -16.25
C VAL A 194 21.04 -2.74 -16.01
N VAL A 195 20.45 -3.93 -16.16
CA VAL A 195 21.20 -5.20 -15.97
C VAL A 195 22.35 -5.30 -16.98
N PHE A 196 22.17 -4.82 -18.22
CA PHE A 196 23.24 -4.72 -19.22
C PHE A 196 24.39 -3.83 -18.75
N VAL A 197 24.10 -2.60 -18.32
CA VAL A 197 25.14 -1.66 -17.82
C VAL A 197 25.89 -2.26 -16.63
N VAL A 198 25.18 -2.86 -15.69
CA VAL A 198 25.77 -3.50 -14.51
C VAL A 198 26.64 -4.69 -14.90
N ALA A 199 26.21 -5.48 -15.89
CA ALA A 199 26.97 -6.59 -16.42
C ALA A 199 28.25 -6.14 -17.14
N LEU A 200 28.22 -5.03 -17.87
CA LEU A 200 29.44 -4.44 -18.46
C LEU A 200 30.45 -4.06 -17.38
N LEU A 201 29.99 -3.37 -16.33
CA LEU A 201 30.86 -2.92 -15.23
C LEU A 201 31.39 -4.07 -14.36
N SER A 202 30.63 -5.15 -14.26
CA SER A 202 31.02 -6.35 -13.50
C SER A 202 31.77 -7.38 -14.36
N HIS A 203 32.13 -7.04 -15.60
CA HIS A 203 32.74 -7.93 -16.59
C HIS A 203 31.98 -9.26 -16.79
N ALA A 204 30.66 -9.24 -16.62
CA ALA A 204 29.76 -10.37 -16.79
C ALA A 204 29.29 -10.46 -18.26
N SER A 205 30.21 -10.80 -19.17
CA SER A 205 29.98 -10.80 -20.64
C SER A 205 28.76 -11.61 -21.10
N LEU A 206 28.52 -12.79 -20.52
CA LEU A 206 27.32 -13.59 -20.82
C LEU A 206 26.02 -12.84 -20.47
N VAL A 207 25.99 -12.19 -19.29
CA VAL A 207 24.82 -11.42 -18.83
C VAL A 207 24.64 -10.18 -19.71
N ALA A 208 25.74 -9.50 -20.08
CA ALA A 208 25.70 -8.35 -20.97
C ALA A 208 25.15 -8.74 -22.37
N LEU A 209 25.65 -9.84 -22.94
CA LEU A 209 25.20 -10.32 -24.25
C LEU A 209 23.71 -10.72 -24.26
N THR A 210 23.28 -11.45 -23.24
CA THR A 210 21.89 -11.92 -23.14
C THR A 210 20.92 -10.77 -22.85
N THR A 211 21.26 -9.85 -21.94
CA THR A 211 20.42 -8.68 -21.65
C THR A 211 20.32 -7.72 -22.83
N ILE A 212 21.39 -7.50 -23.59
CA ILE A 212 21.33 -6.63 -24.77
C ILE A 212 20.55 -7.27 -25.92
N ALA A 213 20.68 -8.59 -26.13
CA ALA A 213 19.86 -9.33 -27.08
C ALA A 213 18.38 -9.24 -26.70
N LEU A 214 18.04 -9.42 -25.41
CA LEU A 214 16.67 -9.29 -24.93
C LEU A 214 16.13 -7.86 -25.09
N SER A 215 16.94 -6.85 -24.77
CA SER A 215 16.60 -5.43 -24.95
C SER A 215 16.23 -5.13 -26.40
N GLY A 216 17.04 -5.61 -27.35
CA GLY A 216 16.75 -5.49 -28.78
C GLY A 216 15.42 -6.16 -29.15
N ALA A 217 15.22 -7.41 -28.73
CA ALA A 217 13.99 -8.15 -29.02
C ALA A 217 12.74 -7.45 -28.47
N VAL A 218 12.79 -6.99 -27.22
CA VAL A 218 11.70 -6.27 -26.57
C VAL A 218 11.42 -4.95 -27.29
N LEU A 219 12.44 -4.17 -27.66
CA LEU A 219 12.26 -2.90 -28.35
C LEU A 219 11.67 -3.09 -29.76
N GLY A 220 12.11 -4.12 -30.50
CA GLY A 220 11.56 -4.47 -31.81
C GLY A 220 10.07 -4.86 -31.74
N PHE A 221 9.68 -5.59 -30.70
CA PHE A 221 8.29 -5.95 -30.43
C PHE A 221 7.45 -4.73 -29.99
N LEU A 222 8.02 -3.87 -29.14
CA LEU A 222 7.32 -2.75 -28.51
C LEU A 222 6.65 -1.82 -29.53
N ARG A 223 7.20 -1.69 -30.73
CA ARG A 223 6.59 -0.91 -31.83
C ARG A 223 5.17 -1.36 -32.18
N PHE A 224 4.85 -2.64 -32.03
CA PHE A 224 3.54 -3.22 -32.33
C PHE A 224 2.63 -3.34 -31.11
N ASN A 225 3.20 -3.26 -29.92
CA ASN A 225 2.50 -3.40 -28.64
C ASN A 225 2.20 -2.05 -27.97
N PHE A 226 2.90 -0.97 -28.36
CA PHE A 226 2.61 0.38 -27.87
C PHE A 226 1.24 0.89 -28.32
N ASN A 227 0.54 1.60 -27.44
CA ASN A 227 -0.86 1.96 -27.65
C ASN A 227 -1.11 2.84 -28.90
N PRO A 228 -2.06 2.48 -29.78
CA PRO A 228 -2.92 1.29 -29.74
C PRO A 228 -2.17 0.02 -30.16
N ALA A 229 -2.24 -1.03 -29.33
CA ALA A 229 -1.60 -2.30 -29.63
C ALA A 229 -2.21 -2.99 -30.86
N THR A 230 -1.37 -3.71 -31.59
CA THR A 230 -1.79 -4.60 -32.69
C THR A 230 -1.54 -6.07 -32.39
N ILE A 231 -0.87 -6.35 -31.27
CA ILE A 231 -0.58 -7.67 -30.72
C ILE A 231 -0.23 -7.48 -29.23
N PHE A 232 -0.76 -8.35 -28.38
CA PHE A 232 -0.42 -8.40 -26.96
C PHE A 232 0.83 -9.24 -26.72
N LEU A 233 1.55 -8.91 -25.64
CA LEU A 233 2.72 -9.64 -25.21
C LEU A 233 2.36 -11.09 -24.85
N GLY A 234 1.29 -11.27 -24.07
CA GLY A 234 0.78 -12.57 -23.66
C GLY A 234 1.57 -13.16 -22.50
N ASP A 235 1.07 -14.25 -21.95
CA ASP A 235 1.71 -14.98 -20.86
C ASP A 235 3.04 -15.61 -21.33
N SER A 236 3.13 -16.02 -22.60
CA SER A 236 4.38 -16.48 -23.23
C SER A 236 5.49 -15.46 -23.11
N GLY A 237 5.19 -14.17 -23.33
CA GLY A 237 6.16 -13.10 -23.32
C GLY A 237 6.47 -12.60 -21.92
N SER A 238 5.44 -12.30 -21.13
CA SER A 238 5.60 -11.71 -19.81
C SER A 238 6.24 -12.66 -18.80
N LEU A 239 5.86 -13.94 -18.80
CA LEU A 239 6.49 -14.95 -17.95
C LEU A 239 7.94 -15.22 -18.38
N PHE A 240 8.21 -15.32 -19.68
CA PHE A 240 9.56 -15.52 -20.20
C PHE A 240 10.49 -14.36 -19.83
N ILE A 241 10.06 -13.11 -20.06
CA ILE A 241 10.85 -11.91 -19.76
C ILE A 241 11.14 -11.83 -18.26
N GLY A 242 10.12 -11.99 -17.41
CA GLY A 242 10.28 -11.92 -15.96
C GLY A 242 11.19 -13.02 -15.41
N PHE A 243 11.03 -14.26 -15.90
CA PHE A 243 11.91 -15.37 -15.52
C PHE A 243 13.36 -15.12 -15.95
N LEU A 244 13.57 -14.70 -17.20
CA LEU A 244 14.90 -14.48 -17.75
C LEU A 244 15.62 -13.33 -17.02
N LEU A 245 14.93 -12.21 -16.76
CA LEU A 245 15.48 -11.10 -15.97
C LEU A 245 15.83 -11.54 -14.53
N SER A 246 14.99 -12.37 -13.91
CA SER A 246 15.28 -12.92 -12.59
C SER A 246 16.55 -13.80 -12.59
N ALA A 247 16.69 -14.69 -13.56
CA ALA A 247 17.85 -15.57 -13.71
C ALA A 247 19.13 -14.78 -14.02
N LEU A 248 19.05 -13.77 -14.89
CA LEU A 248 20.18 -12.91 -15.25
C LEU A 248 20.61 -12.02 -14.08
N ALA A 249 19.67 -11.56 -13.25
CA ALA A 249 19.99 -10.87 -12.01
C ALA A 249 20.72 -11.79 -11.01
N LEU A 250 20.32 -13.06 -10.90
CA LEU A 250 21.03 -14.03 -10.05
C LEU A 250 22.47 -14.29 -10.53
N GLU A 251 22.68 -14.50 -11.83
CA GLU A 251 24.02 -14.69 -12.40
C GLU A 251 24.88 -13.42 -12.24
N GLY A 252 24.32 -12.24 -12.53
CA GLY A 252 25.03 -10.97 -12.36
C GLY A 252 25.41 -10.69 -10.91
N ALA A 253 24.55 -11.07 -9.96
CA ALA A 253 24.78 -10.89 -8.54
C ALA A 253 25.98 -11.70 -8.00
N GLN A 254 26.31 -12.84 -8.61
CA GLN A 254 27.46 -13.67 -8.17
C GLN A 254 28.81 -13.01 -8.45
N LYS A 255 28.87 -12.05 -9.38
CA LYS A 255 30.10 -11.37 -9.80
C LYS A 255 30.26 -9.95 -9.23
N ALA A 256 29.27 -9.46 -8.49
CA ALA A 256 29.25 -8.11 -7.94
C ALA A 256 29.39 -8.10 -6.41
N PRO A 257 29.86 -6.99 -5.80
CA PRO A 257 29.81 -6.82 -4.34
C PRO A 257 28.37 -7.00 -3.82
N THR A 258 28.19 -7.79 -2.75
CA THR A 258 26.88 -8.38 -2.44
C THR A 258 25.75 -7.39 -2.14
N VAL A 259 26.07 -6.20 -1.63
CA VAL A 259 25.06 -5.13 -1.38
C VAL A 259 24.53 -4.58 -2.72
N ILE A 260 25.43 -4.33 -3.66
CA ILE A 260 25.12 -3.81 -5.00
C ILE A 260 24.40 -4.90 -5.81
N ALA A 261 24.87 -6.14 -5.70
CA ALA A 261 24.35 -7.32 -6.35
C ALA A 261 22.85 -7.57 -6.11
N VAL A 262 22.34 -7.24 -4.92
CA VAL A 262 20.92 -7.42 -4.57
C VAL A 262 20.12 -6.14 -4.80
N ALA A 263 20.66 -4.98 -4.38
CA ALA A 263 19.91 -3.74 -4.41
C ALA A 263 19.61 -3.26 -5.83
N ILE A 264 20.55 -3.39 -6.76
CA ILE A 264 20.39 -2.93 -8.15
C ILE A 264 19.24 -3.68 -8.84
N PRO A 265 19.21 -5.03 -8.92
CA PRO A 265 18.09 -5.73 -9.54
C PRO A 265 16.74 -5.37 -8.91
N VAL A 266 16.66 -5.33 -7.57
CA VAL A 266 15.43 -4.98 -6.85
C VAL A 266 14.92 -3.59 -7.24
N VAL A 267 15.79 -2.58 -7.26
CA VAL A 267 15.39 -1.21 -7.60
C VAL A 267 15.08 -1.11 -9.10
N SER A 268 15.84 -1.77 -9.98
CA SER A 268 15.61 -1.77 -11.43
C SER A 268 14.29 -2.43 -11.85
N PHE A 269 13.79 -3.40 -11.07
CA PHE A 269 12.48 -4.04 -11.23
C PHE A 269 11.40 -3.33 -10.40
N GLY A 270 11.68 -2.11 -9.93
CA GLY A 270 10.91 -1.41 -8.91
C GLY A 270 9.43 -1.24 -9.26
N LEU A 271 9.08 -0.91 -10.51
CA LEU A 271 7.67 -0.81 -10.92
C LEU A 271 6.93 -2.16 -10.82
N PRO A 272 7.37 -3.27 -11.47
CA PRO A 272 6.73 -4.58 -11.32
C PRO A 272 6.64 -5.04 -9.86
N ILE A 273 7.71 -4.88 -9.08
CA ILE A 273 7.73 -5.26 -7.66
C ILE A 273 6.74 -4.42 -6.86
N LEU A 274 6.68 -3.10 -7.11
CA LEU A 274 5.78 -2.18 -6.43
C LEU A 274 4.31 -2.54 -6.70
N GLU A 275 3.95 -2.78 -7.95
CA GLU A 275 2.59 -3.20 -8.34
C GLU A 275 2.17 -4.47 -7.57
N THR A 276 3.03 -5.48 -7.60
CA THR A 276 2.78 -6.77 -6.93
C THR A 276 2.68 -6.58 -5.41
N SER A 277 3.61 -5.83 -4.82
CA SER A 277 3.66 -5.57 -3.38
C SER A 277 2.43 -4.81 -2.89
N ILE A 278 1.98 -3.78 -3.62
CA ILE A 278 0.77 -3.02 -3.29
C ILE A 278 -0.46 -3.92 -3.40
N SER A 279 -0.57 -4.74 -4.45
CA SER A 279 -1.71 -5.64 -4.62
C SER A 279 -1.78 -6.67 -3.48
N VAL A 280 -0.66 -7.31 -3.13
CA VAL A 280 -0.59 -8.26 -2.00
C VAL A 280 -0.93 -7.57 -0.69
N LEU A 281 -0.31 -6.42 -0.40
CA LEU A 281 -0.52 -5.70 0.85
C LEU A 281 -1.96 -5.22 1.00
N ARG A 282 -2.55 -4.64 -0.05
CA ARG A 282 -3.97 -4.25 -0.06
C ARG A 282 -4.87 -5.41 0.35
N ARG A 283 -4.68 -6.58 -0.26
CA ARG A 283 -5.51 -7.77 -0.01
C ARG A 283 -5.36 -8.28 1.41
N LEU A 284 -4.13 -8.31 1.93
CA LEU A 284 -3.88 -8.69 3.32
C LEU A 284 -4.60 -7.75 4.30
N ILE A 285 -4.57 -6.44 4.04
CA ILE A 285 -5.28 -5.45 4.86
C ILE A 285 -6.80 -5.64 4.79
N SER A 286 -7.33 -5.95 3.60
CA SER A 286 -8.76 -6.20 3.40
C SER A 286 -9.22 -7.62 3.80
N GLY A 287 -8.33 -8.49 4.30
CA GLY A 287 -8.65 -9.89 4.61
C GLY A 287 -9.05 -10.75 3.40
N ARG A 288 -8.67 -10.34 2.18
CA ARG A 288 -8.98 -11.07 0.94
C ARG A 288 -7.88 -12.07 0.58
N PRO A 289 -8.20 -13.22 -0.06
CA PRO A 289 -7.16 -14.14 -0.49
C PRO A 289 -6.22 -13.52 -1.54
N VAL A 290 -4.92 -13.82 -1.42
CA VAL A 290 -3.85 -13.22 -2.25
C VAL A 290 -3.94 -13.65 -3.73
N PHE A 291 -4.60 -14.76 -4.05
CA PHE A 291 -4.62 -15.34 -5.40
C PHE A 291 -5.91 -15.12 -6.19
N THR A 292 -6.84 -14.28 -5.71
CA THR A 292 -8.04 -13.90 -6.48
C THR A 292 -7.68 -12.94 -7.62
N ALA A 293 -8.50 -12.83 -8.67
CA ALA A 293 -8.27 -11.82 -9.71
C ALA A 293 -8.50 -10.40 -9.15
N ASP A 294 -7.67 -9.43 -9.57
CA ASP A 294 -7.77 -8.02 -9.17
C ASP A 294 -8.13 -7.09 -10.32
N ARG A 295 -8.71 -5.94 -9.99
CA ARG A 295 -8.93 -4.82 -10.92
C ARG A 295 -8.47 -3.48 -10.34
N GLU A 296 -7.71 -3.50 -9.26
CA GLU A 296 -7.23 -2.29 -8.56
C GLU A 296 -5.71 -2.13 -8.66
N HIS A 297 -5.16 -2.46 -9.83
CA HIS A 297 -3.76 -2.20 -10.14
C HIS A 297 -3.46 -0.70 -10.27
N ILE A 298 -2.19 -0.29 -10.15
CA ILE A 298 -1.78 1.13 -10.21
C ILE A 298 -2.32 1.77 -11.50
N HIS A 299 -2.20 1.06 -12.62
CA HIS A 299 -2.68 1.55 -13.91
C HIS A 299 -4.21 1.75 -13.94
N HIS A 300 -4.98 0.89 -13.26
CA HIS A 300 -6.43 1.06 -13.15
C HIS A 300 -6.80 2.30 -12.33
N LYS A 301 -6.07 2.58 -11.24
CA LYS A 301 -6.28 3.80 -10.44
C LYS A 301 -5.93 5.05 -11.23
N LEU A 302 -4.84 5.04 -11.99
CA LEU A 302 -4.47 6.16 -12.87
C LEU A 302 -5.51 6.43 -13.97
N LEU A 303 -6.11 5.39 -14.55
CA LEU A 303 -7.24 5.53 -15.48
C LEU A 303 -8.48 6.12 -14.79
N GLN A 304 -8.78 5.69 -13.55
CA GLN A 304 -9.90 6.23 -12.75
C GLN A 304 -9.72 7.71 -12.39
N LEU A 305 -8.48 8.20 -12.30
CA LEU A 305 -8.16 9.62 -12.13
C LEU A 305 -8.36 10.45 -13.42
N GLY A 306 -8.79 9.83 -14.53
CA GLY A 306 -9.11 10.50 -15.79
C GLY A 306 -7.97 10.56 -16.80
N LEU A 307 -6.84 9.88 -16.55
CA LEU A 307 -5.77 9.77 -17.55
C LEU A 307 -6.16 8.81 -18.68
N SER A 308 -5.76 9.13 -19.91
CA SER A 308 -5.87 8.22 -21.05
C SER A 308 -4.85 7.09 -20.96
N HIS A 309 -5.11 5.96 -21.64
CA HIS A 309 -4.19 4.81 -21.70
C HIS A 309 -2.74 5.20 -22.03
N ARG A 310 -2.55 6.05 -23.05
CA ARG A 310 -1.22 6.55 -23.43
C ARG A 310 -0.55 7.34 -22.30
N GLN A 311 -1.29 8.23 -21.65
CA GLN A 311 -0.77 9.02 -20.53
C GLN A 311 -0.35 8.12 -19.37
N VAL A 312 -1.16 7.11 -19.02
CA VAL A 312 -0.83 6.14 -17.98
C VAL A 312 0.47 5.40 -18.29
N VAL A 313 0.61 4.89 -19.52
CA VAL A 313 1.83 4.17 -19.94
C VAL A 313 3.06 5.08 -19.89
N ILE A 314 2.96 6.33 -20.37
CA ILE A 314 4.08 7.30 -20.33
C ILE A 314 4.47 7.62 -18.88
N VAL A 315 3.51 7.84 -17.99
CA VAL A 315 3.78 8.07 -16.56
C VAL A 315 4.49 6.87 -15.95
N LEU A 316 4.03 5.66 -16.23
CA LEU A 316 4.64 4.44 -15.70
C LEU A 316 6.01 4.13 -16.33
N TYR A 317 6.27 4.58 -17.56
CA TYR A 317 7.60 4.58 -18.16
C TYR A 317 8.53 5.56 -17.44
N ALA A 318 8.05 6.77 -17.13
CA ALA A 318 8.82 7.73 -16.35
C ALA A 318 9.18 7.17 -14.96
N VAL A 319 8.23 6.48 -14.31
CA VAL A 319 8.48 5.76 -13.04
C VAL A 319 9.51 4.64 -13.22
N SER A 320 9.38 3.82 -14.28
CA SER A 320 10.36 2.76 -14.58
C SER A 320 11.76 3.33 -14.86
N ALA A 321 11.85 4.43 -15.60
CA ALA A 321 13.09 5.14 -15.88
C ALA A 321 13.70 5.73 -14.61
N LEU A 322 12.88 6.31 -13.71
CA LEU A 322 13.34 6.79 -12.42
C LEU A 322 13.93 5.65 -11.56
N PHE A 323 13.24 4.51 -11.49
CA PHE A 323 13.77 3.32 -10.82
C PHE A 323 15.07 2.84 -11.45
N ALA A 324 15.17 2.83 -12.79
CA ALA A 324 16.39 2.48 -13.49
C ALA A 324 17.55 3.45 -13.16
N LEU A 325 17.31 4.75 -13.15
CA LEU A 325 18.31 5.76 -12.80
C LEU A 325 18.75 5.67 -11.33
N LEU A 326 17.81 5.49 -10.40
CA LEU A 326 18.10 5.28 -8.98
C LEU A 326 18.90 3.99 -8.77
N SER A 327 18.61 2.95 -9.55
CA SER A 327 19.40 1.71 -9.54
C SER A 327 20.82 1.93 -10.05
N LEU A 328 21.02 2.71 -11.12
CA LEU A 328 22.36 3.02 -11.63
C LEU A 328 23.14 3.93 -10.66
N PHE A 329 22.46 4.81 -9.92
CA PHE A 329 23.09 5.63 -8.89
C PHE A 329 23.76 4.79 -7.78
N LEU A 330 23.25 3.58 -7.50
CA LEU A 330 23.86 2.65 -6.55
C LEU A 330 25.22 2.11 -6.98
N LEU A 331 25.62 2.31 -8.24
CA LEU A 331 26.97 1.95 -8.72
C LEU A 331 28.08 2.84 -8.14
N TRP A 332 27.74 4.01 -7.58
CA TRP A 332 28.66 4.88 -6.84
C TRP A 332 28.36 4.86 -5.33
N PRO A 333 28.78 3.81 -4.60
CA PRO A 333 28.54 3.70 -3.17
C PRO A 333 29.43 4.68 -2.39
N THR A 334 28.96 5.90 -2.19
CA THR A 334 29.25 6.64 -0.95
C THR A 334 28.45 5.94 0.14
N GLY A 335 28.99 5.66 1.33
CA GLY A 335 28.38 4.73 2.32
C GLY A 335 26.90 4.97 2.72
N SER A 336 26.29 6.08 2.31
CA SER A 336 24.88 6.44 2.48
C SER A 336 24.00 6.33 1.22
N SER A 337 24.54 5.98 0.04
CA SER A 337 23.79 6.00 -1.24
C SER A 337 22.59 5.05 -1.24
N LEU A 338 22.74 3.84 -0.65
CA LEU A 338 21.65 2.89 -0.48
C LEU A 338 20.53 3.48 0.40
N GLY A 339 20.89 4.09 1.53
CA GLY A 339 19.94 4.73 2.43
C GLY A 339 19.18 5.88 1.77
N LEU A 340 19.89 6.71 0.99
CA LEU A 340 19.29 7.79 0.20
C LEU A 340 18.29 7.23 -0.83
N VAL A 341 18.69 6.22 -1.61
CA VAL A 341 17.82 5.61 -2.62
C VAL A 341 16.58 4.99 -1.97
N LEU A 342 16.74 4.25 -0.87
CA LEU A 342 15.61 3.68 -0.12
C LEU A 342 14.69 4.77 0.44
N ALA A 343 15.23 5.89 0.93
CA ALA A 343 14.44 7.01 1.42
C ALA A 343 13.66 7.70 0.28
N VAL A 344 14.29 7.94 -0.87
CA VAL A 344 13.64 8.53 -2.05
C VAL A 344 12.55 7.60 -2.58
N VAL A 345 12.85 6.31 -2.77
CA VAL A 345 11.87 5.30 -3.20
C VAL A 345 10.73 5.20 -2.21
N GLY A 346 11.03 5.07 -0.91
CA GLY A 346 10.02 4.96 0.14
C GLY A 346 9.10 6.18 0.21
N THR A 347 9.66 7.39 0.10
CA THR A 347 8.89 8.64 0.07
C THR A 347 8.04 8.73 -1.19
N GLY A 348 8.61 8.40 -2.36
CA GLY A 348 7.88 8.41 -3.64
C GLY A 348 6.72 7.42 -3.65
N VAL A 349 6.95 6.20 -3.14
CA VAL A 349 5.90 5.18 -2.97
C VAL A 349 4.82 5.67 -2.00
N TRP A 350 5.20 6.24 -0.87
CA TRP A 350 4.26 6.76 0.12
C TRP A 350 3.37 7.87 -0.46
N LEU A 351 3.96 8.84 -1.15
CA LEU A 351 3.22 9.90 -1.84
C LEU A 351 2.33 9.33 -2.96
N GLY A 352 2.83 8.39 -3.74
CA GLY A 352 2.09 7.72 -4.81
C GLY A 352 0.86 6.98 -4.28
N VAL A 353 1.01 6.18 -3.22
CA VAL A 353 -0.11 5.46 -2.59
C VAL A 353 -1.17 6.42 -2.06
N GLN A 354 -0.76 7.56 -1.48
CA GLN A 354 -1.71 8.59 -1.05
C GLN A 354 -2.45 9.24 -2.21
N HIS A 355 -1.74 9.59 -3.28
CA HIS A 355 -2.32 10.25 -4.44
C HIS A 355 -3.28 9.33 -5.21
N LEU A 356 -2.99 8.04 -5.26
CA LEU A 356 -3.87 7.03 -5.87
C LEU A 356 -5.12 6.71 -5.04
N GLY A 357 -5.20 7.21 -3.80
CA GLY A 357 -6.42 7.15 -2.99
C GLY A 357 -6.82 5.74 -2.56
N TYR A 358 -5.86 4.85 -2.27
CA TYR A 358 -6.19 3.52 -1.77
C TYR A 358 -6.80 3.57 -0.36
N PRO A 359 -8.06 3.15 -0.17
CA PRO A 359 -8.77 3.29 1.11
C PRO A 359 -8.16 2.44 2.23
N GLU A 360 -7.57 1.28 1.90
CA GLU A 360 -6.96 0.35 2.86
C GLU A 360 -5.81 1.00 3.63
N PHE A 361 -4.98 1.77 2.93
CA PHE A 361 -3.87 2.51 3.53
C PHE A 361 -4.36 3.73 4.32
N GLY A 362 -5.52 4.28 3.95
CA GLY A 362 -6.19 5.34 4.71
C GLY A 362 -6.66 4.88 6.10
N GLU A 363 -7.12 3.63 6.24
CA GLU A 363 -7.46 3.04 7.55
C GLU A 363 -6.23 2.83 8.41
N ILE A 364 -5.13 2.30 7.85
CA ILE A 364 -3.87 2.14 8.60
C ILE A 364 -3.37 3.48 9.11
N ARG A 365 -3.42 4.52 8.26
CA ARG A 365 -3.05 5.88 8.67
C ARG A 365 -3.91 6.36 9.84
N ARG A 366 -5.23 6.12 9.79
CA ARG A 366 -6.15 6.49 10.88
C ARG A 366 -5.81 5.74 12.17
N VAL A 367 -5.48 4.45 12.10
CA VAL A 367 -5.04 3.67 13.28
C VAL A 367 -3.73 4.20 13.84
N ALA A 368 -2.73 4.45 12.99
CA ALA A 368 -1.44 5.00 13.43
C ALA A 368 -1.60 6.40 14.08
N GLN A 369 -2.46 7.25 13.51
CA GLN A 369 -2.80 8.55 14.10
C GLN A 369 -3.48 8.40 15.46
N ARG A 370 -4.41 7.43 15.63
CA ARG A 370 -5.00 7.12 16.95
C ARG A 370 -3.96 6.67 17.96
N THR A 371 -2.94 5.91 17.54
CA THR A 371 -1.84 5.51 18.42
C THR A 371 -1.01 6.72 18.86
N LEU A 372 -0.71 7.65 17.95
CA LEU A 372 -0.01 8.89 18.32
C LEU A 372 -0.85 9.76 19.27
N ASP A 373 -2.16 9.79 19.05
CA ASP A 373 -3.13 10.54 19.88
C ASP A 373 -3.49 9.82 21.19
N GLN A 374 -2.94 8.62 21.46
CA GLN A 374 -3.29 7.84 22.67
C GLN A 374 -3.11 8.62 23.95
N ARG A 375 -2.06 9.45 24.05
CA ARG A 375 -1.82 10.26 25.25
C ARG A 375 -3.02 11.16 25.57
N GLN A 376 -3.57 11.83 24.56
CA GLN A 376 -4.72 12.72 24.77
C GLN A 376 -5.99 11.92 25.08
N ILE A 377 -6.19 10.77 24.42
CA ILE A 377 -7.30 9.85 24.74
C ILE A 377 -7.23 9.39 26.19
N VAL A 378 -6.05 9.01 26.69
CA VAL A 378 -5.84 8.59 28.08
C VAL A 378 -6.12 9.73 29.05
N ILE A 379 -5.65 10.95 28.76
CA ILE A 379 -5.92 12.14 29.59
C ILE A 379 -7.42 12.42 29.65
N ASN A 380 -8.10 12.45 28.50
CA ASN A 380 -9.54 12.69 28.41
C ASN A 380 -10.34 11.61 29.15
N ASN A 381 -9.97 10.33 28.98
CA ASN A 381 -10.60 9.21 29.69
C ASN A 381 -10.38 9.29 31.21
N LEU A 382 -9.18 9.67 31.66
CA LEU A 382 -8.90 9.86 33.08
C LEU A 382 -9.70 11.02 33.69
N ALA A 383 -9.91 12.10 32.94
CA ALA A 383 -10.74 13.22 33.38
C ALA A 383 -12.18 12.77 33.66
N ILE A 384 -12.80 12.00 32.75
CA ILE A 384 -14.15 11.45 32.95
C ILE A 384 -14.19 10.46 34.12
N ARG A 385 -13.20 9.56 34.24
CA ARG A 385 -13.16 8.59 35.35
C ARG A 385 -12.99 9.26 36.71
N ARG A 386 -12.11 10.26 36.82
CA ARG A 386 -11.95 11.05 38.05
C ARG A 386 -13.22 11.79 38.40
N ALA A 387 -13.83 12.45 37.42
CA ALA A 387 -15.10 13.13 37.61
C ALA A 387 -16.21 12.17 38.07
N THR A 388 -16.28 10.98 37.50
CA THR A 388 -17.22 9.92 37.93
C THR A 388 -16.98 9.54 39.40
N ALA A 389 -15.71 9.37 39.82
CA ALA A 389 -15.35 9.05 41.20
C ALA A 389 -15.66 10.20 42.17
N GLU A 390 -15.39 11.45 41.77
CA GLU A 390 -15.68 12.64 42.57
C GLU A 390 -17.19 12.90 42.69
N LEU A 391 -17.98 12.65 41.63
CA LEU A 391 -19.44 12.74 41.66
C LEU A 391 -20.04 11.79 42.70
N ARG A 392 -19.51 10.57 42.83
CA ARG A 392 -19.97 9.58 43.82
C ARG A 392 -19.88 10.07 45.27
N VAL A 393 -18.97 11.01 45.57
CA VAL A 393 -18.76 11.55 46.92
C VAL A 393 -19.17 13.02 47.05
N ALA A 394 -19.70 13.64 45.99
CA ALA A 394 -20.12 15.03 45.98
C ALA A 394 -21.27 15.28 46.98
N ARG A 395 -21.18 16.39 47.72
CA ARG A 395 -22.11 16.73 48.81
C ARG A 395 -22.96 17.97 48.55
N ASP A 396 -22.54 18.82 47.64
CA ASP A 396 -23.23 20.06 47.29
C ASP A 396 -23.28 20.28 45.76
N TYR A 397 -24.23 21.10 45.32
CA TYR A 397 -24.45 21.38 43.91
C TYR A 397 -23.26 22.12 43.27
N GLN A 398 -22.59 23.00 44.03
CA GLN A 398 -21.45 23.77 43.53
C GLN A 398 -20.23 22.87 43.25
N GLN A 399 -20.06 21.80 44.01
CA GLN A 399 -19.06 20.77 43.81
C GLN A 399 -19.36 19.96 42.54
N ILE A 400 -20.63 19.58 42.30
CA ILE A 400 -21.04 18.93 41.05
C ILE A 400 -20.72 19.82 39.85
N CYS A 401 -21.10 21.11 39.89
CA CYS A 401 -20.78 22.08 38.85
C CYS A 401 -19.27 22.18 38.58
N ARG A 402 -18.44 22.26 39.63
CA ARG A 402 -16.97 22.29 39.49
C ARG A 402 -16.41 21.01 38.85
N ILE A 403 -16.91 19.84 39.23
CA ILE A 403 -16.51 18.55 38.66
C ILE A 403 -16.84 18.50 37.16
N LEU A 404 -18.05 18.94 36.78
CA LEU A 404 -18.48 18.99 35.38
C LEU A 404 -17.61 19.94 34.56
N VAL A 405 -17.37 21.16 35.04
CA VAL A 405 -16.47 22.11 34.36
C VAL A 405 -15.08 21.51 34.20
N ALA A 406 -14.50 20.91 35.22
CA ALA A 406 -13.17 20.31 35.17
C ALA A 406 -13.08 19.14 34.17
N ALA A 407 -14.07 18.24 34.19
CA ALA A 407 -14.11 17.06 33.33
C ALA A 407 -14.18 17.41 31.84
N PHE A 408 -14.96 18.44 31.50
CA PHE A 408 -15.23 18.81 30.12
C PHE A 408 -14.36 19.95 29.58
N SER A 409 -13.76 20.76 30.45
CA SER A 409 -12.67 21.65 30.04
C SER A 409 -11.44 20.86 29.57
N ALA A 410 -11.27 19.64 30.07
CA ALA A 410 -10.16 18.76 29.73
C ALA A 410 -10.40 17.89 28.48
N ASN A 411 -11.63 17.80 27.96
CA ASN A 411 -11.97 16.91 26.84
C ASN A 411 -12.25 17.68 25.54
N ASP A 412 -12.88 17.04 24.55
CA ASP A 412 -13.10 17.57 23.20
C ASP A 412 -14.49 18.20 22.98
N PHE A 413 -15.35 18.27 24.00
CA PHE A 413 -16.68 18.85 23.88
C PHE A 413 -16.65 20.38 24.03
N ASP A 414 -17.56 21.04 23.33
CA ASP A 414 -17.63 22.51 23.25
C ASP A 414 -18.70 23.08 24.18
N ALA A 415 -19.74 22.30 24.47
CA ALA A 415 -20.76 22.68 25.45
C ALA A 415 -21.40 21.47 26.12
N ILE A 416 -21.94 21.73 27.31
CA ILE A 416 -22.79 20.81 28.05
C ILE A 416 -23.98 21.59 28.56
N GLU A 417 -25.14 20.98 28.47
CA GLU A 417 -26.36 21.44 29.09
C GLU A 417 -26.93 20.28 29.90
N ILE A 418 -27.33 20.56 31.14
CA ILE A 418 -28.00 19.59 32.00
C ILE A 418 -29.31 20.22 32.42
N ASN A 419 -30.39 19.51 32.14
CA ASN A 419 -31.74 19.88 32.53
C ASN A 419 -32.24 18.83 33.50
N VAL A 420 -32.53 19.24 34.73
CA VAL A 420 -32.92 18.35 35.82
C VAL A 420 -34.29 18.78 36.32
N LYS A 421 -35.20 17.82 36.43
CA LYS A 421 -36.57 18.03 36.90
C LYS A 421 -36.66 17.68 38.39
N PRO A 422 -36.71 18.66 39.30
CA PRO A 422 -36.96 18.40 40.71
C PRO A 422 -38.39 17.91 40.93
N SER A 423 -38.60 17.12 41.97
CA SER A 423 -39.95 16.73 42.42
C SER A 423 -40.68 17.90 43.09
N LEU A 424 -42.01 17.84 43.17
CA LEU A 424 -42.84 18.89 43.77
C LEU A 424 -42.45 19.25 45.22
N SER A 425 -41.97 18.29 46.00
CA SER A 425 -41.46 18.51 47.36
C SER A 425 -40.07 19.13 47.39
N GLU A 426 -39.21 18.76 46.44
CA GLU A 426 -37.87 19.36 46.29
C GLU A 426 -37.97 20.83 45.85
N TYR A 427 -38.97 21.15 45.02
CA TYR A 427 -39.25 22.49 44.51
C TYR A 427 -39.41 23.51 45.65
N GLN A 428 -40.14 23.16 46.72
CA GLN A 428 -40.42 24.06 47.83
C GLN A 428 -39.17 24.31 48.70
N SER A 429 -38.33 23.30 48.89
CA SER A 429 -37.10 23.40 49.69
C SER A 429 -35.93 24.05 48.95
N LEU A 430 -35.87 23.89 47.62
CA LEU A 430 -34.79 24.45 46.79
C LEU A 430 -34.94 25.96 46.57
N GLY A 431 -36.17 26.50 46.62
CA GLY A 431 -36.43 27.93 46.49
C GLY A 431 -35.79 28.80 47.58
N GLU A 432 -35.41 28.21 48.72
CA GLU A 432 -34.76 28.89 49.85
C GLU A 432 -33.23 28.81 49.82
N LEU A 433 -32.63 28.00 48.94
CA LEU A 433 -31.18 27.79 48.88
C LEU A 433 -30.50 28.78 47.89
N GLU A 434 -29.77 29.76 48.43
CA GLU A 434 -28.94 30.68 47.63
C GLU A 434 -27.92 29.90 46.78
N GLY A 435 -27.97 30.08 45.45
CA GLY A 435 -26.90 29.65 44.54
C GLY A 435 -27.23 28.54 43.53
N ILE A 436 -28.46 28.00 43.50
CA ILE A 436 -28.90 27.06 42.45
C ILE A 436 -29.69 27.83 41.37
N PRO A 437 -29.22 27.89 40.10
CA PRO A 437 -29.91 28.59 39.03
C PRO A 437 -31.21 27.84 38.65
N PHE A 438 -32.34 28.44 39.01
CA PHE A 438 -33.67 27.88 38.82
C PHE A 438 -34.44 28.70 37.78
N SER A 439 -34.97 28.05 36.75
CA SER A 439 -35.77 28.68 35.69
C SER A 439 -36.83 27.69 35.19
N ASP A 440 -38.06 28.14 35.00
CA ASP A 440 -39.20 27.32 34.49
C ASP A 440 -39.43 25.98 35.21
N GLY A 441 -39.10 25.90 36.50
CA GLY A 441 -39.28 24.69 37.31
C GLY A 441 -38.24 23.60 37.10
N GLU A 442 -37.15 23.89 36.39
CA GLU A 442 -36.02 22.99 36.19
C GLU A 442 -34.73 23.60 36.74
N VAL A 443 -33.81 22.73 37.16
CA VAL A 443 -32.42 23.12 37.47
C VAL A 443 -31.62 22.99 36.20
N HIS A 444 -31.05 24.12 35.75
CA HIS A 444 -30.28 24.20 34.52
C HIS A 444 -28.81 24.43 34.82
N PHE A 445 -27.94 23.57 34.28
CA PHE A 445 -26.51 23.83 34.22
C PHE A 445 -26.08 23.94 32.76
N ARG A 446 -25.41 25.03 32.41
CA ARG A 446 -24.82 25.22 31.08
C ARG A 446 -23.35 25.59 31.23
N TRP A 447 -22.50 24.86 30.52
CA TRP A 447 -21.10 25.19 30.36
C TRP A 447 -20.76 25.24 28.88
N ASN A 448 -20.03 26.29 28.48
CA ASN A 448 -19.48 26.45 27.14
C ASN A 448 -17.97 26.62 27.25
N ARG A 449 -17.23 26.03 26.32
CA ARG A 449 -15.79 26.21 26.21
C ARG A 449 -15.47 27.70 26.00
N PRO A 450 -14.52 28.29 26.75
CA PRO A 450 -14.13 29.69 26.58
C PRO A 450 -13.74 30.03 25.13
N GLY A 451 -14.24 31.15 24.60
CA GLY A 451 -13.98 31.58 23.21
C GLY A 451 -14.90 30.95 22.16
N THR A 452 -15.88 30.15 22.57
CA THR A 452 -16.78 29.41 21.69
C THR A 452 -18.15 30.11 21.63
N LEU A 453 -18.40 30.92 20.60
CA LEU A 453 -19.74 31.44 20.31
C LEU A 453 -20.57 30.35 19.64
N LEU A 454 -21.46 29.71 20.38
CA LEU A 454 -22.47 28.79 19.85
C LEU A 454 -23.75 29.60 19.58
N LEU A 455 -23.82 30.22 18.40
CA LEU A 455 -25.05 30.88 17.95
C LEU A 455 -26.07 29.81 17.53
N PRO A 456 -27.33 29.87 18.01
CA PRO A 456 -28.38 28.97 17.57
C PRO A 456 -28.53 29.04 16.03
N GLY A 457 -28.32 27.91 15.35
CA GLY A 457 -28.54 27.77 13.90
C GLY A 457 -27.35 28.09 12.98
N ALA A 458 -26.21 28.56 13.47
CA ALA A 458 -25.10 29.01 12.61
C ALA A 458 -23.83 28.13 12.62
N SER A 459 -23.73 27.11 13.47
CA SER A 459 -22.52 26.27 13.58
C SER A 459 -22.78 24.82 13.23
N ARG A 460 -21.91 24.21 12.41
CA ARG A 460 -21.90 22.76 12.16
C ARG A 460 -21.50 22.07 13.47
N THR A 461 -22.48 21.76 14.31
CA THR A 461 -22.31 20.98 15.54
C THR A 461 -23.08 19.67 15.45
N TRP A 462 -22.63 18.69 16.22
CA TRP A 462 -23.41 17.52 16.57
C TRP A 462 -23.48 17.44 18.09
N GLY A 463 -24.52 16.77 18.61
CA GLY A 463 -24.68 16.59 20.03
C GLY A 463 -25.18 15.20 20.37
N LEU A 464 -24.98 14.82 21.63
CA LEU A 464 -25.45 13.58 22.21
C LEU A 464 -26.32 13.94 23.43
N THR A 465 -27.52 13.41 23.49
CA THR A 465 -28.43 13.56 24.64
C THR A 465 -28.46 12.25 25.40
N LEU A 466 -28.21 12.32 26.71
CA LEU A 466 -28.13 11.19 27.62
C LEU A 466 -29.14 11.39 28.74
N ASP A 467 -30.02 10.41 28.95
CA ASP A 467 -30.94 10.43 30.07
C ASP A 467 -30.17 10.26 31.39
N LEU A 468 -30.53 11.06 32.40
CA LEU A 468 -29.99 10.97 33.75
C LEU A 468 -30.90 10.06 34.56
N LEU A 469 -30.58 8.77 34.54
CA LEU A 469 -31.23 7.72 35.34
C LEU A 469 -30.34 7.38 36.53
N THR A 470 -30.90 7.44 37.74
CA THR A 470 -30.20 7.02 38.96
C THR A 470 -30.00 5.49 38.98
N SER A 471 -29.15 5.01 39.88
CA SER A 471 -28.99 3.57 40.15
C SER A 471 -30.26 2.90 40.68
N ALA A 472 -31.22 3.68 41.17
CA ALA A 472 -32.56 3.26 41.57
C ALA A 472 -33.59 3.38 40.44
N ASP A 473 -33.15 3.60 39.20
CA ASP A 473 -33.98 3.77 37.99
C ASP A 473 -34.93 4.98 38.04
N LEU A 474 -34.57 6.00 38.83
CA LEU A 474 -35.30 7.25 38.89
C LEU A 474 -34.79 8.20 37.80
N ARG A 475 -35.69 8.68 36.95
CA ARG A 475 -35.36 9.66 35.91
C ARG A 475 -35.27 11.06 36.52
N ARG A 476 -34.07 11.62 36.52
CA ARG A 476 -33.78 12.97 37.03
C ARG A 476 -33.77 14.04 35.93
N GLY A 477 -33.51 13.68 34.68
CA GLY A 477 -33.49 14.65 33.59
C GLY A 477 -32.68 14.17 32.41
N ALA A 478 -32.02 15.09 31.71
CA ALA A 478 -31.13 14.79 30.60
C ALA A 478 -29.88 15.68 30.61
N MET A 479 -28.76 15.09 30.17
CA MET A 479 -27.52 15.79 29.85
C MET A 479 -27.35 15.82 28.34
N HIS A 480 -27.16 17.01 27.78
CA HIS A 480 -26.85 17.24 26.39
C HIS A 480 -25.41 17.73 26.25
N VAL A 481 -24.58 17.01 25.48
CA VAL A 481 -23.20 17.41 25.17
C VAL A 481 -23.10 17.76 23.69
N GLN A 482 -22.39 18.83 23.37
CA GLN A 482 -22.24 19.32 22.00
C GLN A 482 -20.78 19.44 21.62
N ARG A 483 -20.48 19.13 20.35
CA ARG A 483 -19.17 19.30 19.74
C ARG A 483 -19.31 19.82 18.31
N ARG A 484 -18.45 20.74 17.91
CA ARG A 484 -18.32 21.22 16.54
C ARG A 484 -17.73 20.13 15.65
N TYR A 485 -18.15 20.11 14.39
CA TYR A 485 -17.48 19.28 13.40
C TYR A 485 -16.04 19.75 13.24
N HIS A 486 -15.11 18.86 13.61
CA HIS A 486 -13.69 19.01 13.43
C HIS A 486 -13.16 17.88 12.56
N ASP A 487 -12.10 18.13 11.79
CA ASP A 487 -11.39 17.11 11.01
C ASP A 487 -10.65 16.09 11.90
N ARG A 488 -10.59 16.33 13.21
CA ARG A 488 -10.01 15.42 14.20
C ARG A 488 -11.08 14.51 14.79
N PRO A 489 -10.79 13.19 14.95
CA PRO A 489 -11.70 12.27 15.63
C PRO A 489 -11.91 12.71 17.08
N LEU A 490 -13.02 12.25 17.69
CA LEU A 490 -13.25 12.43 19.11
C LEU A 490 -12.19 11.62 19.88
N GLN A 491 -11.38 12.30 20.70
CA GLN A 491 -10.31 11.69 21.49
C GLN A 491 -10.80 11.28 22.88
N LEU A 492 -11.96 10.61 22.96
CA LEU A 492 -12.57 10.11 24.19
C LEU A 492 -13.24 8.77 23.90
N ASP A 493 -13.10 7.81 24.80
CA ASP A 493 -13.93 6.60 24.75
C ASP A 493 -15.38 6.97 25.11
N VAL A 494 -16.25 6.99 24.10
CA VAL A 494 -17.67 7.33 24.24
C VAL A 494 -18.36 6.43 25.25
N ASN A 495 -17.91 5.17 25.40
CA ASN A 495 -18.49 4.24 26.36
C ASN A 495 -18.41 4.77 27.80
N LEU A 496 -17.34 5.48 28.16
CA LEU A 496 -17.19 6.08 29.50
C LEU A 496 -18.26 7.15 29.76
N LEU A 497 -18.63 7.89 28.71
CA LEU A 497 -19.56 9.00 28.80
C LEU A 497 -21.03 8.54 28.77
N ILE A 498 -21.33 7.39 28.15
CA ILE A 498 -22.71 6.88 28.00
C ILE A 498 -23.11 5.82 29.03
N SER A 499 -22.15 5.25 29.78
CA SER A 499 -22.42 4.18 30.74
C SER A 499 -22.38 4.66 32.19
N GLU A 500 -21.19 4.79 32.78
CA GLU A 500 -21.02 5.05 34.21
C GLU A 500 -21.27 6.53 34.59
N PHE A 501 -20.88 7.45 33.70
CA PHE A 501 -20.90 8.88 34.00
C PHE A 501 -22.33 9.45 34.22
N PRO A 502 -23.33 9.16 33.37
CA PRO A 502 -24.68 9.71 33.53
C PRO A 502 -25.35 9.22 34.82
N THR A 503 -25.18 7.94 35.17
CA THR A 503 -25.71 7.37 36.41
C THR A 503 -25.05 7.98 37.64
N ALA A 504 -23.71 8.13 37.64
CA ALA A 504 -23.01 8.77 38.74
C ALA A 504 -23.43 10.24 38.94
N LEU A 505 -23.69 10.95 37.84
CA LEU A 505 -24.21 12.32 37.86
C LEU A 505 -25.64 12.38 38.38
N ALA A 506 -26.52 11.49 37.90
CA ALA A 506 -27.91 11.40 38.37
C ALA A 506 -27.97 11.10 39.87
N ASP A 507 -27.18 10.14 40.36
CA ASP A 507 -27.09 9.78 41.77
C ASP A 507 -26.52 10.94 42.62
N ALA A 508 -25.57 11.71 42.10
CA ALA A 508 -25.02 12.87 42.78
C ALA A 508 -26.06 13.99 42.93
N LEU A 509 -26.80 14.28 41.86
CA LEU A 509 -27.88 15.27 41.88
C LEU A 509 -28.99 14.84 42.85
N ASP A 510 -29.39 13.57 42.81
CA ASP A 510 -30.38 12.97 43.71
C ASP A 510 -29.99 13.17 45.18
N ARG A 511 -28.75 12.82 45.55
CA ARG A 511 -28.23 13.02 46.92
C ARG A 511 -28.25 14.47 47.37
N VAL A 512 -27.83 15.40 46.51
CA VAL A 512 -27.77 16.83 46.85
C VAL A 512 -29.17 17.38 47.06
N PHE A 513 -30.14 17.03 46.23
CA PHE A 513 -31.53 17.49 46.40
C PHE A 513 -32.19 16.91 47.66
N VAL A 514 -31.96 15.64 47.97
CA VAL A 514 -32.47 15.02 49.21
C VAL A 514 -31.82 15.65 50.45
N SER A 515 -30.51 15.93 50.42
CA SER A 515 -29.81 16.59 51.53
C SER A 515 -30.28 18.04 51.72
N ALA A 516 -30.55 18.76 50.63
CA ALA A 516 -31.13 20.11 50.67
C ALA A 516 -32.49 20.12 51.39
N MET A 517 -33.35 19.13 51.14
CA MET A 517 -34.62 18.98 51.85
C MET A 517 -34.45 18.70 53.34
N ALA A 518 -33.40 17.97 53.73
CA ALA A 518 -33.13 17.63 55.13
C ALA A 518 -32.59 18.81 55.96
N MET A 519 -31.98 19.82 55.30
CA MET A 519 -31.39 21.01 55.95
C MET A 519 -32.32 22.24 55.93
N ALA A 520 -33.44 22.21 55.19
CA ALA A 520 -34.44 23.28 55.24
C ALA A 520 -35.01 23.41 56.67
N PRO A 521 -35.09 24.62 57.25
CA PRO A 521 -35.59 24.80 58.60
C PRO A 521 -37.04 24.31 58.67
N LYS A 522 -37.32 23.34 59.55
CA LYS A 522 -38.70 23.08 59.96
C LYS A 522 -39.23 24.35 60.61
N THR A 523 -40.18 25.03 59.98
CA THR A 523 -40.94 26.10 60.60
C THR A 523 -41.74 25.53 61.79
N SER A 524 -41.21 25.71 63.00
CA SER A 524 -41.92 25.73 64.30
C SER A 524 -42.00 27.21 64.71
N ASP A 525 -43.07 27.85 65.17
CA ASP A 525 -44.37 27.50 65.80
C ASP A 525 -45.31 28.72 65.51
N GLY A 526 -46.65 28.70 65.53
CA GLY A 526 -47.55 28.45 66.67
C GLY A 526 -48.47 29.68 66.97
N GLN A 527 -49.78 29.43 67.07
CA GLN A 527 -50.83 30.20 67.78
C GLN A 527 -51.40 31.54 67.24
N GLY A 528 -52.68 31.48 66.83
CA GLY A 528 -53.78 32.19 67.51
C GLY A 528 -54.46 33.36 66.79
N LEU A 529 -55.63 33.14 66.17
CA LEU A 529 -56.64 34.18 65.94
C LEU A 529 -58.07 33.62 66.10
N VAL A 530 -58.61 33.84 67.31
CA VAL A 530 -59.96 34.35 67.62
C VAL A 530 -61.10 33.92 66.68
N GLU A 531 -61.92 32.96 67.12
CA GLU A 531 -63.31 32.88 66.68
C GLU A 531 -64.18 33.77 67.58
N ALA A 532 -64.63 34.88 67.00
CA ALA A 532 -65.79 35.62 67.44
C ALA A 532 -66.69 35.80 66.21
N GLN A 533 -67.87 35.18 66.20
CA GLN A 533 -69.09 35.88 65.81
C GLN A 533 -70.36 35.10 66.16
N ALA A 534 -71.31 35.90 66.64
CA ALA A 534 -72.70 35.59 66.91
C ALA A 534 -73.48 35.30 65.62
N GLY A 535 -74.57 34.54 65.74
CA GLY A 535 -75.54 34.26 64.70
C GLY A 535 -76.29 32.97 64.96
#